data_AF-A0A520NUI0-F1
#
_entry.id   AF-A0A520NUI0-F1
#
_cell.length_a   1.000
_cell.length_b   1.000
_cell.length_c   1.000
_cell.angle_alpha   90.00
_cell.angle_beta   90.00
_cell.angle_gamma   90.00
#
_symmetry.space_group_name_H-M   'P 1'
#
loop_
_entity.id
_entity.type
_entity.pdbx_description
1 polymer ?
#
loop_
_entity_poly.entity_id
_entity_poly.type
_entity_poly.pdbx_seq_one_letter_code
_entity_poly.pdbx_strand_id
1 'polypeptide(L)'
;MPGAKRRQRQTFDIWPGFVDALSALLIIIIFLLMVFTLAQFFLGEILSGRNQALERLNGQVAELSEMLSLERSTNARLREDVSRLTTDLQASTAAREQLSGQLAELLPQRDALETELAAARKTISADKEKIEIQLAEIALINRDIKALQDVRAELEKKVLELAATVAERDKSITSLRDQSKELEAKLAGEQERTALAQKEIVKKDLTIRELSDQAERIGDDLTKEQRASQDSRKQVEILNRQLTALRQQLARLNAALEASEAKAAAQNVQIVNLGKRLNEALASKVQELARYRSEFFGRLREAVGNRSGIRIVGDRFVFQSEVLFSSGSASLNPGGQAQIGKLAAALKEIAARIPSDLNWVLRVDGHTDRRPIRTAQFPSNWELSSARATAVVKDLIARGVPAQRLVAAGFGEFQPLDSRGDEVAYRRNRRIEFKLTQR
;
A
#
# COMPACT_ATOMS: atom_id res chain seq x y z
N MET A 1 -150.74 -150.31 -64.44
CA MET A 1 -151.91 -149.40 -64.42
C MET A 1 -151.65 -148.20 -65.34
N PRO A 2 -152.67 -147.50 -65.88
CA PRO A 2 -152.67 -147.19 -67.33
C PRO A 2 -153.20 -145.78 -67.78
N GLY A 3 -153.20 -145.51 -69.09
CA GLY A 3 -153.92 -144.40 -69.80
C GLY A 3 -153.37 -144.23 -71.24
N ALA A 4 -154.11 -144.09 -72.35
CA ALA A 4 -155.28 -143.25 -72.76
C ALA A 4 -154.87 -141.81 -73.19
N LYS A 5 -155.44 -141.11 -74.21
CA LYS A 5 -156.67 -141.29 -75.02
C LYS A 5 -156.70 -140.44 -76.35
N ARG A 6 -157.81 -140.54 -77.13
CA ARG A 6 -158.36 -139.74 -78.28
C ARG A 6 -158.31 -138.18 -78.09
N ARG A 7 -158.43 -137.22 -79.06
CA ARG A 7 -158.72 -137.05 -80.55
C ARG A 7 -158.28 -135.57 -80.96
N GLN A 8 -158.59 -134.79 -82.05
CA GLN A 8 -159.44 -134.79 -83.27
C GLN A 8 -159.11 -133.68 -84.36
N ARG A 9 -158.76 -134.08 -85.60
CA ARG A 9 -159.25 -133.66 -86.96
C ARG A 9 -159.40 -132.17 -87.47
N GLN A 10 -158.67 -131.85 -88.57
CA GLN A 10 -158.93 -130.92 -89.73
C GLN A 10 -158.96 -129.36 -89.54
N THR A 11 -158.62 -128.49 -90.52
CA THR A 11 -158.23 -128.63 -91.97
C THR A 11 -157.34 -127.45 -92.49
N PHE A 12 -156.55 -127.69 -93.57
CA PHE A 12 -156.06 -126.83 -94.70
C PHE A 12 -156.36 -125.29 -94.72
N ASP A 13 -155.51 -124.34 -95.20
CA ASP A 13 -154.71 -124.23 -96.47
C ASP A 13 -153.49 -123.22 -96.35
N ILE A 14 -152.29 -123.47 -96.92
CA ILE A 14 -151.64 -122.96 -98.20
C ILE A 14 -150.88 -121.59 -98.17
N TRP A 15 -149.52 -121.66 -98.25
CA TRP A 15 -148.53 -120.73 -98.89
C TRP A 15 -148.45 -119.25 -98.40
N PRO A 16 -147.62 -118.35 -98.99
CA PRO A 16 -146.15 -118.34 -99.19
C PRO A 16 -145.42 -117.36 -98.21
N GLY A 17 -144.07 -117.19 -98.18
CA GLY A 17 -143.02 -117.95 -98.86
C GLY A 17 -141.63 -117.27 -99.09
N PHE A 18 -141.41 -115.96 -98.84
CA PHE A 18 -140.11 -115.31 -99.24
C PHE A 18 -139.56 -114.18 -98.32
N VAL A 19 -140.26 -113.76 -97.26
CA VAL A 19 -139.86 -112.59 -96.45
C VAL A 19 -138.65 -112.86 -95.53
N ASP A 20 -138.57 -114.07 -94.98
CA ASP A 20 -137.68 -114.44 -93.88
C ASP A 20 -136.18 -114.30 -94.23
N ALA A 21 -135.79 -114.63 -95.47
CA ALA A 21 -134.40 -114.52 -95.91
C ALA A 21 -133.87 -113.07 -95.92
N LEU A 22 -134.73 -112.10 -96.21
CA LEU A 22 -134.35 -110.68 -96.25
C LEU A 22 -134.32 -110.08 -94.83
N SER A 23 -135.20 -110.53 -93.95
CA SER A 23 -135.14 -110.25 -92.50
C SER A 23 -133.88 -110.82 -91.86
N ALA A 24 -133.52 -112.07 -92.16
CA ALA A 24 -132.32 -112.72 -91.63
C ALA A 24 -131.03 -111.99 -92.07
N LEU A 25 -130.93 -111.59 -93.33
CA LEU A 25 -129.79 -110.79 -93.82
C LEU A 25 -129.67 -109.47 -93.07
N LEU A 26 -130.79 -108.78 -92.83
CA LEU A 26 -130.82 -107.49 -92.14
C LEU A 26 -130.43 -107.63 -90.67
N ILE A 27 -130.86 -108.70 -89.98
CA ILE A 27 -130.43 -109.04 -88.62
C ILE A 27 -128.92 -109.34 -88.57
N ILE A 28 -128.38 -110.09 -89.55
CA ILE A 28 -126.93 -110.36 -89.63
C ILE A 28 -126.13 -109.07 -89.84
N ILE A 29 -126.61 -108.16 -90.69
CA ILE A 29 -125.97 -106.85 -90.92
C ILE A 29 -126.03 -105.97 -89.66
N ILE A 30 -127.17 -105.93 -88.95
CA ILE A 30 -127.28 -105.22 -87.66
C ILE A 30 -126.34 -105.85 -86.62
N PHE A 31 -126.25 -107.17 -86.55
CA PHE A 31 -125.35 -107.87 -85.61
C PHE A 31 -123.87 -107.57 -85.92
N LEU A 32 -123.46 -107.62 -87.19
CA LEU A 32 -122.11 -107.23 -87.62
C LEU A 32 -121.82 -105.76 -87.31
N LEU A 33 -122.76 -104.85 -87.56
CA LEU A 33 -122.63 -103.44 -87.18
C LEU A 33 -122.54 -103.28 -85.66
N MET A 34 -123.32 -104.00 -84.86
CA MET A 34 -123.31 -103.89 -83.40
C MET A 34 -122.03 -104.46 -82.80
N VAL A 35 -121.51 -105.57 -83.34
CA VAL A 35 -120.18 -106.11 -82.95
C VAL A 35 -119.06 -105.15 -83.37
N PHE A 36 -119.17 -104.53 -84.55
CA PHE A 36 -118.21 -103.52 -85.01
C PHE A 36 -118.26 -102.25 -84.16
N THR A 37 -119.44 -101.73 -83.78
CA THR A 37 -119.53 -100.56 -82.91
C THR A 37 -119.09 -100.88 -81.48
N LEU A 38 -119.32 -102.09 -80.97
CA LEU A 38 -118.75 -102.55 -79.70
C LEU A 38 -117.21 -102.60 -79.77
N ALA A 39 -116.66 -103.13 -80.86
CA ALA A 39 -115.21 -103.20 -81.07
C ALA A 39 -114.59 -101.80 -81.25
N GLN A 40 -115.25 -100.88 -81.95
CA GLN A 40 -114.84 -99.47 -82.06
C GLN A 40 -114.94 -98.75 -80.71
N PHE A 41 -115.97 -99.02 -79.91
CA PHE A 41 -116.11 -98.46 -78.56
C PHE A 41 -114.99 -98.93 -77.64
N PHE A 42 -114.76 -100.25 -77.53
CA PHE A 42 -113.66 -100.80 -76.73
C PHE A 42 -112.28 -100.37 -77.23
N LEU A 43 -112.07 -100.30 -78.54
CA LEU A 43 -110.83 -99.78 -79.12
C LEU A 43 -110.64 -98.29 -78.80
N GLY A 44 -111.71 -97.49 -78.86
CA GLY A 44 -111.71 -96.09 -78.46
C GLY A 44 -111.46 -95.89 -76.97
N GLU A 45 -112.02 -96.75 -76.11
CA GLU A 45 -111.78 -96.75 -74.67
C GLU A 45 -110.34 -97.15 -74.32
N ILE A 46 -109.80 -98.19 -74.97
CA ILE A 46 -108.40 -98.61 -74.83
C ILE A 46 -107.43 -97.52 -75.34
N LEU A 47 -107.71 -96.89 -76.49
CA LEU A 47 -106.90 -95.80 -77.02
C LEU A 47 -106.99 -94.54 -76.15
N SER A 48 -108.18 -94.20 -75.65
CA SER A 48 -108.39 -93.08 -74.71
C SER A 48 -107.66 -93.32 -73.39
N GLY A 49 -107.79 -94.52 -72.80
CA GLY A 49 -107.08 -94.90 -71.58
C GLY A 49 -105.56 -94.91 -71.76
N ARG A 50 -105.07 -95.39 -72.92
CA ARG A 50 -103.64 -95.31 -73.29
C ARG A 50 -103.17 -93.87 -73.46
N ASN A 51 -103.97 -93.02 -74.10
CA ASN A 51 -103.63 -91.61 -74.29
C ASN A 51 -103.60 -90.85 -72.96
N GLN A 52 -104.58 -91.06 -72.07
CA GLN A 52 -104.56 -90.51 -70.71
C GLN A 52 -103.36 -91.03 -69.88
N ALA A 53 -102.97 -92.29 -70.04
CA ALA A 53 -101.79 -92.84 -69.39
C ALA A 53 -100.49 -92.21 -69.92
N LEU A 54 -100.39 -91.99 -71.23
CA LEU A 54 -99.27 -91.27 -71.86
C LEU A 54 -99.23 -89.80 -71.46
N GLU A 55 -100.38 -89.13 -71.36
CA GLU A 55 -100.50 -87.74 -70.92
C GLU A 55 -100.06 -87.57 -69.45
N ARG A 56 -100.52 -88.45 -68.55
CA ARG A 56 -100.05 -88.51 -67.15
C ARG A 56 -98.55 -88.79 -67.06
N LEU A 57 -98.04 -89.74 -67.85
CA LEU A 57 -96.61 -90.08 -67.85
C LEU A 57 -95.75 -88.93 -68.41
N ASN A 58 -96.20 -88.25 -69.46
CA ASN A 58 -95.53 -87.06 -70.00
C ASN A 58 -95.57 -85.91 -69.00
N GLY A 59 -96.67 -85.72 -68.27
CA GLY A 59 -96.77 -84.77 -67.16
C GLY A 59 -95.76 -85.06 -66.05
N GLN A 60 -95.69 -86.32 -65.59
CA GLN A 60 -94.69 -86.76 -64.61
C GLN A 60 -93.25 -86.60 -65.11
N VAL A 61 -92.98 -86.88 -66.39
CA VAL A 61 -91.64 -86.67 -66.99
C VAL A 61 -91.30 -85.19 -67.08
N ALA A 62 -92.26 -84.31 -67.37
CA ALA A 62 -92.07 -82.86 -67.36
C ALA A 62 -91.80 -82.34 -65.94
N GLU A 63 -92.62 -82.75 -64.96
CA GLU A 63 -92.48 -82.39 -63.54
C GLU A 63 -91.13 -82.86 -62.96
N LEU A 64 -90.72 -84.10 -63.25
CA LEU A 64 -89.39 -84.63 -62.88
C LEU A 64 -88.26 -83.90 -63.60
N SER A 65 -88.46 -83.44 -64.84
CA SER A 65 -87.47 -82.65 -65.58
C SER A 65 -87.32 -81.24 -65.01
N GLU A 66 -88.41 -80.62 -64.56
CA GLU A 66 -88.41 -79.33 -63.88
C GLU A 66 -87.75 -79.45 -62.49
N MET A 67 -88.12 -80.45 -61.68
CA MET A 67 -87.45 -80.77 -60.41
C MET A 67 -85.94 -80.99 -60.61
N LEU A 68 -85.54 -81.81 -61.58
CA LEU A 68 -84.14 -82.08 -61.89
C LEU A 68 -83.40 -80.83 -62.41
N SER A 69 -84.08 -79.94 -63.14
CA SER A 69 -83.53 -78.65 -63.57
C SER A 69 -83.29 -77.72 -62.37
N LEU A 70 -84.28 -77.63 -61.47
CA LEU A 70 -84.17 -76.87 -60.23
C LEU A 70 -83.04 -77.43 -59.34
N GLU A 71 -82.98 -78.75 -59.14
CA GLU A 71 -81.93 -79.42 -58.36
C GLU A 71 -80.53 -79.22 -58.98
N ARG A 72 -80.41 -79.24 -60.31
CA ARG A 72 -79.16 -78.89 -60.99
C ARG A 72 -78.78 -77.42 -60.77
N SER A 73 -79.75 -76.52 -60.76
CA SER A 73 -79.52 -75.08 -60.53
C SER A 73 -79.12 -74.78 -59.08
N THR A 74 -79.70 -75.46 -58.09
CA THR A 74 -79.31 -75.32 -56.68
C THR A 74 -77.95 -75.97 -56.43
N ASN A 75 -77.67 -77.15 -56.98
CA ASN A 75 -76.33 -77.75 -56.95
C ASN A 75 -75.27 -76.85 -57.61
N ALA A 76 -75.60 -76.14 -58.69
CA ALA A 76 -74.69 -75.19 -59.33
C ALA A 76 -74.38 -73.99 -58.41
N ARG A 77 -75.41 -73.35 -57.82
CA ARG A 77 -75.25 -72.25 -56.86
C ARG A 77 -74.47 -72.69 -55.62
N LEU A 78 -74.79 -73.85 -55.04
CA LEU A 78 -74.08 -74.38 -53.88
C LEU A 78 -72.59 -74.64 -54.17
N ARG A 79 -72.21 -75.01 -55.40
CA ARG A 79 -70.81 -75.13 -55.81
C ARG A 79 -70.12 -73.77 -55.95
N GLU A 80 -70.83 -72.76 -56.44
CA GLU A 80 -70.35 -71.37 -56.51
C GLU A 80 -70.16 -70.79 -55.09
N ASP A 81 -71.16 -70.93 -54.22
CA ASP A 81 -71.10 -70.53 -52.82
C ASP A 81 -69.97 -71.23 -52.05
N VAL A 82 -69.77 -72.54 -52.23
CA VAL A 82 -68.65 -73.29 -51.61
C VAL A 82 -67.30 -72.83 -52.15
N SER A 83 -67.18 -72.56 -53.46
CA SER A 83 -65.94 -72.04 -54.06
C SER A 83 -65.59 -70.66 -53.50
N ARG A 84 -66.60 -69.77 -53.42
CA ARG A 84 -66.48 -68.45 -52.81
C ARG A 84 -66.11 -68.53 -51.33
N LEU A 85 -66.84 -69.30 -50.53
CA LEU A 85 -66.57 -69.48 -49.10
C LEU A 85 -65.18 -70.08 -48.84
N THR A 86 -64.70 -70.95 -49.73
CA THR A 86 -63.32 -71.46 -49.68
C THR A 86 -62.30 -70.34 -49.93
N THR A 87 -62.58 -69.44 -50.87
CA THR A 87 -61.72 -68.29 -51.20
C THR A 87 -61.72 -67.25 -50.07
N ASP A 88 -62.90 -66.90 -49.56
CA ASP A 88 -63.10 -65.99 -48.42
C ASP A 88 -62.42 -66.54 -47.15
N LEU A 89 -62.49 -67.86 -46.92
CA LEU A 89 -61.77 -68.54 -45.83
C LEU A 89 -60.26 -68.49 -46.02
N GLN A 90 -59.74 -68.77 -47.21
CA GLN A 90 -58.30 -68.70 -47.52
C GLN A 90 -57.73 -67.28 -47.33
N ALA A 91 -58.47 -66.26 -47.76
CA ALA A 91 -58.11 -64.86 -47.54
C ALA A 91 -58.10 -64.51 -46.04
N SER A 92 -59.10 -64.98 -45.29
CA SER A 92 -59.18 -64.79 -43.84
C SER A 92 -58.06 -65.49 -43.07
N THR A 93 -57.68 -66.72 -43.46
CA THR A 93 -56.54 -67.42 -42.84
C THR A 93 -55.22 -66.74 -43.15
N ALA A 94 -54.99 -66.30 -44.41
CA ALA A 94 -53.77 -65.57 -44.77
C ALA A 94 -53.65 -64.23 -44.02
N ALA A 95 -54.74 -63.47 -43.88
CA ALA A 95 -54.78 -62.25 -43.09
C ALA A 95 -54.50 -62.52 -41.60
N ARG A 96 -55.05 -63.60 -41.03
CA ARG A 96 -54.76 -64.04 -39.66
C ARG A 96 -53.30 -64.43 -39.47
N GLU A 97 -52.70 -65.13 -40.43
CA GLU A 97 -51.28 -65.51 -40.39
C GLU A 97 -50.36 -64.28 -40.47
N GLN A 98 -50.67 -63.33 -41.36
CA GLN A 98 -49.94 -62.05 -41.44
C GLN A 98 -50.02 -61.27 -40.12
N LEU A 99 -51.22 -61.12 -39.53
CA LEU A 99 -51.41 -60.44 -38.24
C LEU A 99 -50.70 -61.18 -37.09
N SER A 100 -50.69 -62.52 -37.13
CA SER A 100 -49.94 -63.34 -36.16
C SER A 100 -48.43 -63.16 -36.29
N GLY A 101 -47.91 -62.99 -37.51
CA GLY A 101 -46.51 -62.66 -37.78
C GLY A 101 -46.13 -61.27 -37.27
N GLN A 102 -46.95 -60.25 -37.57
CA GLN A 102 -46.76 -58.89 -37.05
C GLN A 102 -46.80 -58.85 -35.52
N LEU A 103 -47.71 -59.59 -34.89
CA LEU A 103 -47.76 -59.69 -33.42
C LEU A 103 -46.51 -60.38 -32.84
N ALA A 104 -46.01 -61.44 -33.50
CA ALA A 104 -44.80 -62.14 -33.09
C ALA A 104 -43.53 -61.29 -33.25
N GLU A 105 -43.52 -60.29 -34.15
CA GLU A 105 -42.43 -59.32 -34.28
C GLU A 105 -42.55 -58.15 -33.28
N LEU A 106 -43.76 -57.64 -33.03
CA LEU A 106 -43.98 -56.50 -32.15
C LEU A 106 -43.85 -56.84 -30.65
N LEU A 107 -44.17 -58.07 -30.24
CA LEU A 107 -44.02 -58.53 -28.85
C LEU A 107 -42.56 -58.43 -28.32
N PRO A 108 -41.53 -59.00 -28.97
CA PRO A 108 -40.15 -58.86 -28.51
C PRO A 108 -39.64 -57.41 -28.61
N GLN A 109 -40.14 -56.59 -29.54
CA GLN A 109 -39.82 -55.16 -29.59
C GLN A 109 -40.37 -54.42 -28.37
N ARG A 110 -41.62 -54.70 -27.96
CA ARG A 110 -42.19 -54.19 -26.70
C ARG A 110 -41.34 -54.62 -25.50
N ASP A 111 -41.01 -55.90 -25.41
CA ASP A 111 -40.31 -56.46 -24.23
C ASP A 111 -38.89 -55.90 -24.10
N ALA A 112 -38.21 -55.64 -25.22
CA ALA A 112 -36.96 -54.90 -25.26
C ALA A 112 -37.13 -53.45 -24.76
N LEU A 113 -38.12 -52.71 -25.27
CA LEU A 113 -38.39 -51.33 -24.86
C LEU A 113 -38.83 -51.21 -23.39
N GLU A 114 -39.60 -52.16 -22.85
CA GLU A 114 -39.94 -52.23 -21.42
C GLU A 114 -38.69 -52.47 -20.56
N THR A 115 -37.77 -53.32 -21.04
CA THR A 115 -36.48 -53.59 -20.38
C THR A 115 -35.56 -52.36 -20.39
N GLU A 116 -35.44 -51.68 -21.53
CA GLU A 116 -34.68 -50.43 -21.66
C GLU A 116 -35.27 -49.31 -20.79
N LEU A 117 -36.60 -49.17 -20.77
CA LEU A 117 -37.30 -48.19 -19.93
C LEU A 117 -37.09 -48.48 -18.43
N ALA A 118 -37.09 -49.74 -18.02
CA ALA A 118 -36.78 -50.14 -16.64
C ALA A 118 -35.33 -49.84 -16.27
N ALA A 119 -34.38 -50.12 -17.17
CA ALA A 119 -32.97 -49.79 -16.98
C ALA A 119 -32.74 -48.27 -16.88
N ALA A 120 -33.32 -47.49 -17.80
CA ALA A 120 -33.23 -46.03 -17.80
C ALA A 120 -33.81 -45.41 -16.52
N ARG A 121 -34.99 -45.88 -16.06
CA ARG A 121 -35.58 -45.47 -14.79
C ARG A 121 -34.68 -45.76 -13.59
N LYS A 122 -34.00 -46.92 -13.58
CA LYS A 122 -33.05 -47.28 -12.51
C LYS A 122 -31.83 -46.34 -12.50
N THR A 123 -31.27 -46.04 -13.67
CA THR A 123 -30.16 -45.07 -13.81
C THR A 123 -30.58 -43.68 -13.33
N ILE A 124 -31.76 -43.19 -13.76
CA ILE A 124 -32.31 -41.90 -13.33
C ILE A 124 -32.50 -41.83 -11.80
N SER A 125 -32.94 -42.90 -11.13
CA SER A 125 -33.00 -42.94 -9.66
C SER A 125 -31.63 -42.81 -9.02
N ALA A 126 -30.67 -43.61 -9.46
CA ALA A 126 -29.31 -43.61 -8.92
C ALA A 126 -28.57 -42.28 -9.17
N ASP A 127 -28.83 -41.61 -10.29
CA ASP A 127 -28.26 -40.28 -10.57
C ASP A 127 -28.98 -39.16 -9.79
N LYS A 128 -30.30 -39.28 -9.55
CA LYS A 128 -31.02 -38.39 -8.63
C LYS A 128 -30.46 -38.50 -7.21
N GLU A 129 -30.22 -39.71 -6.71
CA GLU A 129 -29.61 -39.96 -5.40
C GLU A 129 -28.21 -39.31 -5.28
N LYS A 130 -27.36 -39.44 -6.32
CA LYS A 130 -26.06 -38.73 -6.39
C LYS A 130 -26.22 -37.21 -6.35
N ILE A 131 -27.17 -36.67 -7.11
CA ILE A 131 -27.43 -35.22 -7.16
C ILE A 131 -27.90 -34.71 -5.79
N GLU A 132 -28.76 -35.45 -5.09
CA GLU A 132 -29.21 -35.09 -3.73
C GLU A 132 -28.05 -35.10 -2.72
N ILE A 133 -27.12 -36.06 -2.82
CA ILE A 133 -25.89 -36.07 -2.02
C ILE A 133 -24.99 -34.87 -2.35
N GLN A 134 -24.75 -34.59 -3.63
CA GLN A 134 -23.93 -33.44 -4.06
C GLN A 134 -24.53 -32.09 -3.65
N LEU A 135 -25.86 -31.94 -3.69
CA LEU A 135 -26.53 -30.74 -3.21
C LEU A 135 -26.40 -30.57 -1.69
N ALA A 136 -26.41 -31.67 -0.92
CA ALA A 136 -26.15 -31.63 0.52
C ALA A 136 -24.68 -31.26 0.84
N GLU A 137 -23.72 -31.77 0.08
CA GLU A 137 -22.30 -31.41 0.18
C GLU A 137 -22.07 -29.92 -0.16
N ILE A 138 -22.66 -29.43 -1.25
CA ILE A 138 -22.62 -28.01 -1.64
C ILE A 138 -23.27 -27.13 -0.55
N ALA A 139 -24.36 -27.56 0.08
CA ALA A 139 -24.99 -26.82 1.18
C ALA A 139 -24.09 -26.74 2.42
N LEU A 140 -23.36 -27.82 2.74
CA LEU A 140 -22.36 -27.84 3.82
C LEU A 140 -21.18 -26.90 3.50
N ILE A 141 -20.60 -27.01 2.31
CA ILE A 141 -19.47 -26.16 1.87
C ILE A 141 -19.85 -24.67 1.91
N ASN A 142 -21.06 -24.30 1.49
CA ASN A 142 -21.53 -22.91 1.57
C ASN A 142 -21.68 -22.41 3.03
N ARG A 143 -22.09 -23.29 3.95
CA ARG A 143 -22.15 -22.97 5.38
C ARG A 143 -20.76 -22.75 5.97
N ASP A 144 -19.79 -23.59 5.60
CA ASP A 144 -18.41 -23.48 6.07
C ASP A 144 -17.70 -22.25 5.49
N ILE A 145 -17.93 -21.93 4.20
CA ILE A 145 -17.48 -20.67 3.58
C ILE A 145 -18.04 -19.47 4.34
N LYS A 146 -19.32 -19.49 4.73
CA LYS A 146 -19.94 -18.41 5.50
C LYS A 146 -19.31 -18.29 6.90
N ALA A 147 -19.10 -19.41 7.61
CA ALA A 147 -18.43 -19.39 8.91
C ALA A 147 -16.98 -18.84 8.81
N LEU A 148 -16.23 -19.23 7.77
CA LEU A 148 -14.89 -18.71 7.51
C LEU A 148 -14.90 -17.20 7.17
N GLN A 149 -15.89 -16.70 6.44
CA GLN A 149 -16.06 -15.26 6.20
C GLN A 149 -16.30 -14.48 7.49
N ASP A 150 -17.13 -15.00 8.39
CA ASP A 150 -17.44 -14.34 9.67
C ASP A 150 -16.23 -14.34 10.62
N VAL A 151 -15.49 -15.45 10.68
CA VAL A 151 -14.19 -15.52 11.39
C VAL A 151 -13.17 -14.54 10.77
N ARG A 152 -13.13 -14.40 9.45
CA ARG A 152 -12.24 -13.45 8.77
C ARG A 152 -12.57 -12.00 9.15
N ALA A 153 -13.86 -11.65 9.23
CA ALA A 153 -14.30 -10.32 9.66
C ALA A 153 -13.97 -10.03 11.13
N GLU A 154 -14.08 -11.02 12.02
CA GLU A 154 -13.66 -10.87 13.42
C GLU A 154 -12.14 -10.68 13.54
N LEU A 155 -11.35 -11.39 12.74
CA LEU A 155 -9.90 -11.23 12.67
C LEU A 155 -9.49 -9.86 12.09
N GLU A 156 -10.15 -9.39 11.03
CA GLU A 156 -9.95 -8.04 10.48
C GLU A 156 -10.22 -6.96 11.53
N LYS A 157 -11.31 -7.10 12.32
CA LYS A 157 -11.61 -6.20 13.45
C LYS A 157 -10.51 -6.22 14.52
N LYS A 158 -10.04 -7.41 14.92
CA LYS A 158 -8.95 -7.56 15.91
C LYS A 158 -7.62 -6.98 15.41
N VAL A 159 -7.33 -7.10 14.11
CA VAL A 159 -6.13 -6.48 13.49
C VAL A 159 -6.22 -4.95 13.52
N LEU A 160 -7.40 -4.37 13.26
CA LEU A 160 -7.61 -2.92 13.36
C LEU A 160 -7.50 -2.41 14.81
N GLU A 161 -8.05 -3.15 15.78
CA GLU A 161 -7.92 -2.85 17.21
C GLU A 161 -6.46 -2.92 17.67
N LEU A 162 -5.73 -3.96 17.28
CA LEU A 162 -4.30 -4.10 17.57
C LEU A 162 -3.49 -2.96 16.93
N ALA A 163 -3.73 -2.63 15.66
CA ALA A 163 -3.08 -1.51 14.98
C ALA A 163 -3.31 -0.17 15.70
N ALA A 164 -4.53 0.08 16.20
CA ALA A 164 -4.82 1.26 17.01
C ALA A 164 -4.02 1.26 18.33
N THR A 165 -3.92 0.13 19.04
CA THR A 165 -3.11 0.06 20.27
C THR A 165 -1.61 0.21 20.02
N VAL A 166 -1.09 -0.24 18.87
CA VAL A 166 0.31 0.00 18.47
C VAL A 166 0.53 1.49 18.21
N ALA A 167 -0.34 2.14 17.42
CA ALA A 167 -0.23 3.57 17.15
C ALA A 167 -0.28 4.43 18.42
N GLU A 168 -1.08 4.06 19.43
CA GLU A 168 -1.12 4.77 20.71
C GLU A 168 0.15 4.54 21.55
N ARG A 169 0.73 3.33 21.48
CA ARG A 169 2.05 3.03 22.08
C ARG A 169 3.17 3.83 21.40
N ASP A 170 3.14 3.99 20.07
CA ASP A 170 4.16 4.76 19.34
C ASP A 170 4.10 6.27 19.68
N LYS A 171 2.89 6.84 19.84
CA LYS A 171 2.72 8.19 20.42
C LYS A 171 3.31 8.28 21.82
N SER A 172 3.01 7.29 22.68
CA SER A 172 3.50 7.23 24.07
C SER A 172 5.03 7.15 24.12
N ILE A 173 5.65 6.31 23.29
CA ILE A 173 7.11 6.18 23.15
C ILE A 173 7.73 7.49 22.64
N THR A 174 7.07 8.19 21.71
CA THR A 174 7.54 9.48 21.20
C THR A 174 7.50 10.55 22.29
N SER A 175 6.38 10.64 23.03
CA SER A 175 6.23 11.54 24.18
C SER A 175 7.29 11.28 25.27
N LEU A 176 7.50 10.02 25.65
CA LEU A 176 8.53 9.62 26.62
C LEU A 176 9.95 9.92 26.13
N ARG A 177 10.23 9.74 24.84
CA ARG A 177 11.53 10.09 24.22
C ARG A 177 11.78 11.60 24.26
N ASP A 178 10.77 12.42 24.00
CA ASP A 178 10.93 13.87 24.02
C ASP A 178 11.01 14.42 25.46
N GLN A 179 10.29 13.81 26.41
CA GLN A 179 10.50 14.04 27.85
C GLN A 179 11.91 13.64 28.30
N SER A 180 12.45 12.51 27.82
CA SER A 180 13.84 12.10 28.10
C SER A 180 14.84 13.17 27.64
N LYS A 181 14.74 13.64 26.40
CA LYS A 181 15.59 14.73 25.87
C LYS A 181 15.44 16.02 26.69
N GLU A 182 14.24 16.37 27.12
CA GLU A 182 14.02 17.57 27.93
C GLU A 182 14.67 17.43 29.33
N LEU A 183 14.59 16.24 29.94
CA LEU A 183 15.25 15.94 31.21
C LEU A 183 16.78 15.87 31.06
N GLU A 184 17.29 15.30 29.98
CA GLU A 184 18.72 15.29 29.62
C GLU A 184 19.25 16.72 29.43
N ALA A 185 18.51 17.58 28.72
CA ALA A 185 18.87 18.99 28.54
C ALA A 185 18.84 19.79 29.85
N LYS A 186 17.84 19.54 30.72
CA LYS A 186 17.79 20.13 32.07
C LYS A 186 18.96 19.66 32.93
N LEU A 187 19.27 18.36 32.91
CA LEU A 187 20.39 17.78 33.66
C LEU A 187 21.74 18.36 33.18
N ALA A 188 21.95 18.48 31.87
CA ALA A 188 23.13 19.12 31.31
C ALA A 188 23.25 20.60 31.73
N GLY A 189 22.13 21.34 31.73
CA GLY A 189 22.09 22.73 32.19
C GLY A 189 22.43 22.89 33.68
N GLU A 190 21.94 21.99 34.55
CA GLU A 190 22.30 21.99 35.97
C GLU A 190 23.74 21.48 36.23
N GLN A 191 24.26 20.56 35.41
CA GLN A 191 25.67 20.17 35.42
C GLN A 191 26.59 21.33 35.00
N GLU A 192 26.22 22.13 34.00
CA GLU A 192 26.96 23.34 33.65
C GLU A 192 26.88 24.40 34.76
N ARG A 193 25.68 24.65 35.33
CA ARG A 193 25.49 25.55 36.47
C ARG A 193 26.33 25.16 37.68
N THR A 194 26.34 23.89 38.06
CA THR A 194 27.16 23.40 39.19
C THR A 194 28.66 23.46 38.88
N ALA A 195 29.10 23.17 37.65
CA ALA A 195 30.49 23.35 37.25
C ALA A 195 30.94 24.83 37.24
N LEU A 196 30.06 25.76 36.85
CA LEU A 196 30.30 27.21 36.94
C LEU A 196 30.32 27.70 38.38
N ALA A 197 29.40 27.23 39.23
CA ALA A 197 29.38 27.52 40.66
C ALA A 197 30.67 27.02 41.34
N GLN A 198 31.13 25.81 41.02
CA GLN A 198 32.38 25.27 41.56
C GLN A 198 33.61 26.07 41.13
N LYS A 199 33.65 26.59 39.89
CA LYS A 199 34.71 27.51 39.43
C LYS A 199 34.70 28.84 40.20
N GLU A 200 33.52 29.43 40.44
CA GLU A 200 33.42 30.65 41.26
C GLU A 200 33.72 30.39 42.74
N ILE A 201 33.43 29.21 43.29
CA ILE A 201 33.86 28.82 44.65
C ILE A 201 35.38 28.75 44.72
N VAL A 202 36.05 28.00 43.82
CA VAL A 202 37.52 27.89 43.80
C VAL A 202 38.19 29.26 43.62
N LYS A 203 37.62 30.13 42.78
CA LYS A 203 38.08 31.52 42.60
C LYS A 203 37.90 32.35 43.88
N LYS A 204 36.78 32.21 44.59
CA LYS A 204 36.54 32.87 45.88
C LYS A 204 37.51 32.36 46.95
N ASP A 205 37.74 31.06 47.05
CA ASP A 205 38.71 30.45 47.97
C ASP A 205 40.12 30.99 47.75
N LEU A 206 40.53 31.17 46.48
CA LEU A 206 41.81 31.80 46.14
C LEU A 206 41.88 33.26 46.60
N THR A 207 40.84 34.07 46.35
CA THR A 207 40.80 35.46 46.86
C THR A 207 40.70 35.55 48.39
N ILE A 208 40.06 34.59 49.05
CA ILE A 208 40.00 34.52 50.52
C ILE A 208 41.39 34.21 51.08
N ARG A 209 42.15 33.31 50.47
CA ARG A 209 43.56 33.05 50.83
C ARG A 209 44.43 34.30 50.62
N GLU A 210 44.34 34.94 49.46
CA GLU A 210 45.11 36.15 49.16
C GLU A 210 44.81 37.30 50.15
N LEU A 211 43.55 37.46 50.55
CA LEU A 211 43.14 38.41 51.59
C LEU A 211 43.59 37.98 53.00
N SER A 212 43.64 36.68 53.31
CA SER A 212 44.21 36.15 54.57
C SER A 212 45.71 36.39 54.64
N ASP A 213 46.47 36.04 53.60
CA ASP A 213 47.90 36.34 53.46
C ASP A 213 48.18 37.84 53.62
N GLN A 214 47.33 38.69 53.02
CA GLN A 214 47.45 40.15 53.15
C GLN A 214 47.14 40.62 54.58
N ALA A 215 46.10 40.09 55.22
CA ALA A 215 45.73 40.43 56.59
C ALA A 215 46.81 39.98 57.60
N GLU A 216 47.41 38.80 57.39
CA GLU A 216 48.52 38.29 58.18
C GLU A 216 49.74 39.20 58.05
N ARG A 217 50.15 39.57 56.82
CA ARG A 217 51.25 40.54 56.58
C ARG A 217 50.99 41.90 57.22
N ILE A 218 49.76 42.42 57.12
CA ILE A 218 49.37 43.69 57.76
C ILE A 218 49.42 43.58 59.29
N GLY A 219 49.00 42.46 59.87
CA GLY A 219 49.15 42.20 61.31
C GLY A 219 50.62 42.14 61.72
N ASP A 220 51.43 41.43 60.96
CA ASP A 220 52.87 41.26 61.16
C ASP A 220 53.60 42.61 61.12
N ASP A 221 53.35 43.43 60.10
CA ASP A 221 53.90 44.78 59.96
C ASP A 221 53.37 45.75 61.02
N LEU A 222 52.11 45.63 61.44
CA LEU A 222 51.58 46.39 62.58
C LEU A 222 52.29 46.02 63.89
N THR A 223 52.63 44.75 64.14
CA THR A 223 53.42 44.38 65.33
C THR A 223 54.87 44.88 65.26
N LYS A 224 55.48 44.91 64.07
CA LYS A 224 56.81 45.51 63.84
C LYS A 224 56.77 47.01 64.14
N GLU A 225 55.78 47.73 63.61
CA GLU A 225 55.60 49.17 63.84
C GLU A 225 55.27 49.47 65.31
N GLN A 226 54.44 48.67 65.98
CA GLN A 226 54.20 48.81 67.42
C GLN A 226 55.47 48.61 68.25
N ARG A 227 56.32 47.64 67.91
CA ARG A 227 57.63 47.45 68.56
C ARG A 227 58.56 48.64 68.30
N ALA A 228 58.72 49.06 67.04
CA ALA A 228 59.53 50.21 66.66
C ALA A 228 59.04 51.51 67.33
N SER A 229 57.73 51.70 67.49
CA SER A 229 57.14 52.83 68.22
C SER A 229 57.38 52.73 69.73
N GLN A 230 57.28 51.55 70.34
CA GLN A 230 57.65 51.33 71.75
C GLN A 230 59.13 51.58 71.99
N ASP A 231 60.01 51.09 71.12
CA ASP A 231 61.46 51.31 71.22
C ASP A 231 61.82 52.77 70.96
N SER A 232 61.14 53.45 70.02
CA SER A 232 61.26 54.91 69.84
C SER A 232 60.81 55.68 71.09
N ARG A 233 59.77 55.23 71.80
CA ARG A 233 59.36 55.82 73.08
C ARG A 233 60.41 55.60 74.17
N LYS A 234 61.00 54.41 74.28
CA LYS A 234 62.15 54.15 75.17
C LYS A 234 63.35 55.03 74.81
N GLN A 235 63.64 55.19 73.52
CA GLN A 235 64.71 56.04 73.00
C GLN A 235 64.47 57.51 73.35
N VAL A 236 63.23 58.01 73.21
CA VAL A 236 62.83 59.35 73.66
C VAL A 236 62.93 59.49 75.17
N GLU A 237 62.58 58.47 75.96
CA GLU A 237 62.73 58.51 77.42
C GLU A 237 64.21 58.57 77.83
N ILE A 238 65.07 57.74 77.22
CA ILE A 238 66.52 57.76 77.40
C ILE A 238 67.10 59.11 76.97
N LEU A 239 66.69 59.64 75.80
CA LEU A 239 67.09 60.96 75.33
C LEU A 239 66.59 62.10 76.24
N ASN A 240 65.44 61.96 76.90
CA ASN A 240 64.93 62.97 77.83
C ASN A 240 65.65 62.90 79.19
N ARG A 241 65.99 61.69 79.67
CA ARG A 241 66.92 61.48 80.80
C ARG A 241 68.31 62.06 80.49
N GLN A 242 68.83 61.80 79.29
CA GLN A 242 70.09 62.39 78.80
C GLN A 242 69.99 63.90 78.66
N LEU A 243 68.91 64.46 78.11
CA LEU A 243 68.68 65.91 78.02
C LEU A 243 68.58 66.56 79.40
N THR A 244 68.03 65.85 80.39
CA THR A 244 68.01 66.30 81.78
C THR A 244 69.41 66.30 82.39
N ALA A 245 70.20 65.24 82.16
CA ALA A 245 71.62 65.21 82.56
C ALA A 245 72.45 66.28 81.81
N LEU A 246 72.16 66.53 80.52
CA LEU A 246 72.83 67.53 79.70
C LEU A 246 72.42 68.95 80.10
N ARG A 247 71.20 69.16 80.59
CA ARG A 247 70.77 70.40 81.26
C ARG A 247 71.49 70.60 82.60
N GLN A 248 71.76 69.55 83.37
CA GLN A 248 72.61 69.63 84.56
C GLN A 248 74.09 69.89 84.20
N GLN A 249 74.60 69.32 83.10
CA GLN A 249 75.92 69.65 82.58
C GLN A 249 75.97 71.07 82.04
N LEU A 250 74.93 71.57 81.36
CA LEU A 250 74.81 72.96 80.90
C LEU A 250 74.66 73.94 82.06
N ALA A 251 74.01 73.58 83.17
CA ALA A 251 74.02 74.39 84.38
C ALA A 251 75.43 74.51 84.98
N ARG A 252 76.20 73.41 84.99
CA ARG A 252 77.62 73.42 85.40
C ARG A 252 78.52 74.16 84.40
N LEU A 253 78.23 74.05 83.10
CA LEU A 253 78.95 74.76 82.04
C LEU A 253 78.64 76.26 82.06
N ASN A 254 77.40 76.67 82.32
CA ASN A 254 77.05 78.08 82.50
C ASN A 254 77.73 78.67 83.73
N ALA A 255 77.78 77.95 84.87
CA ALA A 255 78.56 78.39 86.03
C ALA A 255 80.08 78.48 85.75
N ALA A 256 80.60 77.67 84.81
CA ALA A 256 81.98 77.81 84.31
C ALA A 256 82.13 78.88 83.21
N LEU A 257 81.03 79.25 82.54
CA LEU A 257 80.97 80.24 81.47
C LEU A 257 80.85 81.66 82.04
N GLU A 258 80.08 81.88 83.11
CA GLU A 258 80.10 83.13 83.89
C GLU A 258 81.52 83.43 84.41
N ALA A 259 82.27 82.39 84.79
CA ALA A 259 83.69 82.48 85.15
C ALA A 259 84.66 82.67 83.95
N SER A 260 84.17 82.58 82.70
CA SER A 260 84.95 82.73 81.45
C SER A 260 84.55 83.95 80.62
N GLU A 261 83.32 84.45 80.74
CA GLU A 261 82.79 85.61 80.01
C GLU A 261 83.49 86.90 80.45
N ALA A 262 83.95 86.96 81.70
CA ALA A 262 84.89 87.97 82.20
C ALA A 262 86.24 88.02 81.45
N LYS A 263 86.52 87.08 80.53
CA LYS A 263 87.78 86.97 79.79
C LYS A 263 87.62 86.79 78.27
N ALA A 264 86.42 86.94 77.72
CA ALA A 264 86.10 86.61 76.32
C ALA A 264 85.44 87.76 75.52
N ALA A 265 85.72 89.03 75.89
CA ALA A 265 85.21 90.21 75.18
C ALA A 265 85.93 90.48 73.82
N ALA A 266 86.15 89.45 73.01
CA ALA A 266 86.84 89.55 71.71
C ALA A 266 86.34 88.52 70.68
N GLN A 267 86.22 88.96 69.43
CA GLN A 267 86.03 88.18 68.20
C GLN A 267 84.67 87.49 67.97
N ASN A 268 83.74 88.33 67.48
CA ASN A 268 82.71 88.04 66.47
C ASN A 268 82.91 86.74 65.65
N VAL A 269 81.93 85.82 65.60
CA VAL A 269 80.69 85.85 64.77
C VAL A 269 80.92 85.53 63.28
N GLN A 270 80.58 84.31 62.87
CA GLN A 270 79.45 84.00 61.95
C GLN A 270 79.23 82.45 61.88
N ILE A 271 78.05 81.82 61.80
CA ILE A 271 76.75 82.07 61.13
C ILE A 271 76.86 81.98 59.59
N VAL A 272 76.12 81.13 58.83
CA VAL A 272 75.12 80.07 59.14
C VAL A 272 74.74 79.35 57.81
N ASN A 273 73.76 78.42 57.83
CA ASN A 273 72.90 78.02 56.68
C ASN A 273 73.52 77.17 55.54
N LEU A 274 72.78 76.53 54.61
CA LEU A 274 71.39 76.00 54.47
C LEU A 274 71.40 75.32 53.07
N GLY A 275 71.09 74.04 52.85
CA GLY A 275 69.79 73.38 52.98
C GLY A 275 69.12 73.17 51.59
N LYS A 276 68.08 72.32 51.52
CA LYS A 276 67.12 72.13 50.40
C LYS A 276 67.62 72.17 48.93
N ARG A 277 67.77 70.97 48.34
CA ARG A 277 67.08 70.59 47.07
C ARG A 277 66.39 69.25 47.34
N LEU A 278 65.07 69.07 47.21
CA LEU A 278 64.14 69.31 46.09
C LEU A 278 64.30 68.27 44.96
N ASN A 279 63.18 67.91 44.32
CA ASN A 279 62.93 66.77 43.44
C ASN A 279 62.71 65.48 44.26
N GLU A 280 61.53 64.84 44.32
CA GLU A 280 60.42 64.70 43.36
C GLU A 280 60.82 64.08 42.02
N ALA A 281 60.57 62.77 41.88
CA ALA A 281 60.26 62.09 40.62
C ALA A 281 59.52 60.78 40.95
N LEU A 282 58.37 60.53 40.34
CA LEU A 282 57.55 59.33 40.55
C LEU A 282 57.52 58.46 39.28
N ALA A 283 57.50 57.14 39.46
CA ALA A 283 57.01 56.10 38.52
C ALA A 283 57.49 56.10 37.05
N SER A 284 58.14 55.00 36.63
CA SER A 284 58.33 54.68 35.21
C SER A 284 58.31 53.17 34.95
N LYS A 285 57.24 52.66 34.30
CA LYS A 285 57.24 51.40 33.49
C LYS A 285 55.95 51.11 32.71
N VAL A 286 55.33 52.10 32.06
CA VAL A 286 54.09 51.88 31.24
C VAL A 286 54.21 52.33 29.77
N GLN A 287 55.15 53.21 29.42
CA GLN A 287 55.10 53.98 28.15
C GLN A 287 55.78 53.33 26.92
N GLU A 288 56.12 52.04 26.94
CA GLU A 288 56.75 51.35 25.78
C GLU A 288 55.74 50.69 24.82
N LEU A 289 54.68 50.06 25.33
CA LEU A 289 53.75 49.24 24.52
C LEU A 289 52.78 50.04 23.62
N ALA A 290 52.60 51.33 23.87
CA ALA A 290 51.69 52.17 23.08
C ALA A 290 52.29 52.66 21.74
N ARG A 291 53.62 52.68 21.59
CA ARG A 291 54.31 53.36 20.49
C ARG A 291 54.33 52.54 19.21
N TYR A 292 54.75 51.28 19.30
CA TYR A 292 54.90 50.37 18.14
C TYR A 292 53.58 50.06 17.41
N ARG A 293 52.46 49.98 18.14
CA ARG A 293 51.13 49.71 17.55
C ARG A 293 50.74 50.77 16.50
N SER A 294 51.14 52.02 16.72
CA SER A 294 50.77 53.15 15.85
C SER A 294 51.63 53.25 14.59
N GLU A 295 52.95 53.01 14.69
CA GLU A 295 53.82 52.98 13.51
C GLU A 295 53.53 51.79 12.59
N PHE A 296 53.30 50.61 13.16
CA PHE A 296 53.09 49.39 12.39
C PHE A 296 51.89 49.50 11.43
N PHE A 297 50.72 49.88 11.95
CA PHE A 297 49.51 50.08 11.14
C PHE A 297 49.63 51.28 10.20
N GLY A 298 50.44 52.29 10.52
CA GLY A 298 50.76 53.40 9.62
C GLY A 298 51.38 52.92 8.31
N ARG A 299 52.48 52.15 8.40
CA ARG A 299 53.23 51.64 7.23
C ARG A 299 52.45 50.55 6.46
N LEU A 300 51.71 49.69 7.16
CA LEU A 300 50.83 48.69 6.55
C LEU A 300 49.67 49.33 5.75
N ARG A 301 49.09 50.43 6.24
CA ARG A 301 48.07 51.22 5.52
C ARG A 301 48.64 51.85 4.25
N GLU A 302 49.88 52.32 4.28
CA GLU A 302 50.56 52.98 3.16
C GLU A 302 50.82 52.00 1.99
N ALA A 303 51.29 50.78 2.28
CA ALA A 303 51.56 49.75 1.27
C ALA A 303 50.28 49.17 0.58
N VAL A 304 49.11 49.26 1.22
CA VAL A 304 47.86 48.64 0.74
C VAL A 304 46.81 49.68 0.30
N GLY A 305 46.91 50.93 0.75
CA GLY A 305 45.81 51.90 0.84
C GLY A 305 45.19 52.42 -0.46
N ASN A 306 45.72 52.09 -1.64
CA ASN A 306 45.32 52.71 -2.91
C ASN A 306 44.99 51.67 -4.01
N ARG A 307 44.30 50.57 -3.65
CA ARG A 307 43.95 49.47 -4.56
C ARG A 307 42.43 49.23 -4.62
N SER A 308 41.89 49.19 -5.84
CA SER A 308 40.45 49.05 -6.09
C SER A 308 39.89 47.72 -5.55
N GLY A 309 38.81 47.82 -4.76
CA GLY A 309 38.10 46.69 -4.17
C GLY A 309 38.41 46.42 -2.69
N ILE A 310 39.40 47.09 -2.09
CA ILE A 310 39.73 46.96 -0.66
C ILE A 310 39.16 48.16 0.12
N ARG A 311 38.42 47.93 1.19
CA ARG A 311 38.01 49.00 2.13
C ARG A 311 38.76 48.85 3.45
N ILE A 312 39.47 49.89 3.87
CA ILE A 312 40.13 49.95 5.19
C ILE A 312 39.13 50.51 6.21
N VAL A 313 38.96 49.82 7.34
CA VAL A 313 38.11 50.25 8.45
C VAL A 313 38.87 50.02 9.76
N GLY A 314 39.40 51.10 10.34
CA GLY A 314 40.23 51.02 11.54
C GLY A 314 41.49 50.18 11.33
N ASP A 315 41.58 49.06 12.06
CA ASP A 315 42.69 48.10 12.02
C ASP A 315 42.45 46.92 11.05
N ARG A 316 41.44 47.01 10.16
CA ARG A 316 40.98 45.90 9.31
C ARG A 316 40.92 46.25 7.82
N PHE A 317 41.21 45.25 6.99
CA PHE A 317 40.92 45.28 5.54
C PHE A 317 39.66 44.45 5.26
N VAL A 318 38.66 45.03 4.60
CA VAL A 318 37.38 44.38 4.33
C VAL A 318 37.21 44.15 2.83
N PHE A 319 36.96 42.88 2.46
CA PHE A 319 36.61 42.43 1.11
C PHE A 319 35.17 41.92 1.10
N GLN A 320 34.36 42.36 0.13
CA GLN A 320 33.01 41.80 -0.05
C GLN A 320 33.09 40.37 -0.58
N SER A 321 32.33 39.44 0.00
CA SER A 321 32.47 38.00 -0.32
C SER A 321 32.13 37.66 -1.76
N GLU A 322 31.33 38.49 -2.45
CA GLU A 322 31.01 38.33 -3.89
C GLU A 322 32.23 38.55 -4.81
N VAL A 323 33.22 39.32 -4.36
CA VAL A 323 34.48 39.53 -5.10
C VAL A 323 35.38 38.29 -5.00
N LEU A 324 35.33 37.58 -3.86
CA LEU A 324 36.20 36.45 -3.57
C LEU A 324 35.58 35.09 -3.92
N PHE A 325 34.26 34.93 -3.76
CA PHE A 325 33.54 33.67 -3.85
C PHE A 325 32.27 33.80 -4.69
N SER A 326 31.86 32.71 -5.33
CA SER A 326 30.49 32.58 -5.87
C SER A 326 29.45 32.50 -4.74
N SER A 327 28.20 32.85 -5.04
CA SER A 327 27.09 32.69 -4.09
C SER A 327 26.99 31.24 -3.59
N GLY A 328 26.63 31.04 -2.32
CA GLY A 328 26.56 29.73 -1.66
C GLY A 328 27.90 28.97 -1.48
N SER A 329 28.99 29.37 -2.14
CA SER A 329 30.24 28.60 -2.18
C SER A 329 31.33 29.15 -1.26
N ALA A 330 32.21 28.25 -0.80
CA ALA A 330 33.47 28.58 -0.11
C ALA A 330 34.73 28.42 -1.00
N SER A 331 34.58 28.08 -2.28
CA SER A 331 35.69 28.04 -3.23
C SER A 331 35.97 29.43 -3.81
N LEU A 332 37.22 29.86 -3.77
CA LEU A 332 37.63 31.16 -4.35
C LEU A 332 37.42 31.15 -5.88
N ASN A 333 36.76 32.20 -6.38
CA ASN A 333 36.64 32.43 -7.82
C ASN A 333 37.98 32.95 -8.41
N PRO A 334 38.21 32.93 -9.74
CA PRO A 334 39.49 33.35 -10.33
C PRO A 334 39.87 34.81 -10.03
N GLY A 335 38.91 35.73 -9.94
CA GLY A 335 39.13 37.11 -9.52
C GLY A 335 39.54 37.20 -8.04
N GLY A 336 38.92 36.39 -7.19
CA GLY A 336 39.28 36.23 -5.78
C GLY A 336 40.72 35.74 -5.62
N GLN A 337 41.11 34.69 -6.33
CA GLN A 337 42.49 34.18 -6.35
C GLN A 337 43.50 35.25 -6.78
N ALA A 338 43.17 36.07 -7.78
CA ALA A 338 44.03 37.18 -8.22
C ALA A 338 44.16 38.29 -7.16
N GLN A 339 43.10 38.58 -6.39
CA GLN A 339 43.14 39.58 -5.31
C GLN A 339 43.87 39.06 -4.05
N ILE A 340 43.62 37.82 -3.62
CA ILE A 340 44.36 37.18 -2.53
C ILE A 340 45.85 37.00 -2.93
N GLY A 341 46.15 36.78 -4.22
CA GLY A 341 47.53 36.81 -4.72
C GLY A 341 48.25 38.14 -4.53
N LYS A 342 47.59 39.27 -4.79
CA LYS A 342 48.13 40.62 -4.53
C LYS A 342 48.32 40.88 -3.03
N LEU A 343 47.44 40.35 -2.19
CA LEU A 343 47.55 40.42 -0.73
C LEU A 343 48.73 39.57 -0.21
N ALA A 344 48.87 38.33 -0.69
CA ALA A 344 49.98 37.43 -0.34
C ALA A 344 51.36 38.02 -0.68
N ALA A 345 51.48 38.72 -1.80
CA ALA A 345 52.71 39.43 -2.16
C ALA A 345 53.06 40.54 -1.15
N ALA A 346 52.10 41.42 -0.84
CA ALA A 346 52.30 42.50 0.14
C ALA A 346 52.57 41.97 1.56
N LEU A 347 51.87 40.91 1.98
CA LEU A 347 52.08 40.27 3.28
C LEU A 347 53.50 39.70 3.41
N LYS A 348 54.07 39.12 2.35
CA LYS A 348 55.45 38.60 2.37
C LYS A 348 56.49 39.71 2.45
N GLU A 349 56.32 40.80 1.69
CA GLU A 349 57.21 41.97 1.76
C GLU A 349 57.19 42.60 3.16
N ILE A 350 56.01 42.75 3.76
CA ILE A 350 55.85 43.35 5.08
C ILE A 350 56.34 42.41 6.17
N ALA A 351 56.04 41.10 6.10
CA ALA A 351 56.51 40.12 7.09
C ALA A 351 58.05 40.06 7.18
N ALA A 352 58.76 40.24 6.07
CA ALA A 352 60.22 40.31 6.05
C ALA A 352 60.81 41.56 6.75
N ARG A 353 59.99 42.55 7.10
CA ARG A 353 60.39 43.78 7.82
C ARG A 353 59.91 43.82 9.28
N ILE A 354 59.27 42.76 9.79
CA ILE A 354 58.79 42.70 11.18
C ILE A 354 59.82 41.97 12.05
N PRO A 355 60.24 42.54 13.19
CA PRO A 355 61.11 41.86 14.15
C PRO A 355 60.55 40.50 14.61
N SER A 356 61.44 39.50 14.76
CA SER A 356 61.08 38.10 15.00
C SER A 356 60.50 37.85 16.40
N ASP A 357 60.85 38.70 17.37
CA ASP A 357 60.31 38.75 18.74
C ASP A 357 58.84 39.19 18.79
N LEU A 358 58.32 39.88 17.76
CA LEU A 358 56.93 40.29 17.73
C LEU A 358 56.01 39.11 17.40
N ASN A 359 55.28 38.63 18.41
CA ASN A 359 54.31 37.53 18.32
C ASN A 359 52.98 37.94 17.64
N TRP A 360 53.03 38.48 16.42
CA TRP A 360 51.86 38.82 15.61
C TRP A 360 51.32 37.62 14.80
N VAL A 361 50.01 37.64 14.50
CA VAL A 361 49.33 36.80 13.50
C VAL A 361 48.30 37.63 12.73
N LEU A 362 48.03 37.26 11.48
CA LEU A 362 46.94 37.78 10.67
C LEU A 362 45.73 36.85 10.80
N ARG A 363 44.65 37.37 11.40
CA ARG A 363 43.36 36.69 11.51
C ARG A 363 42.49 37.04 10.31
N VAL A 364 41.88 36.02 9.73
CA VAL A 364 40.95 36.10 8.60
C VAL A 364 39.56 35.78 9.13
N ASP A 365 38.70 36.80 9.17
CA ASP A 365 37.38 36.76 9.79
C ASP A 365 36.30 36.64 8.71
N GLY A 366 35.62 35.50 8.66
CA GLY A 366 34.53 35.24 7.73
C GLY A 366 33.17 35.61 8.31
N HIS A 367 32.33 36.28 7.50
CA HIS A 367 30.97 36.68 7.88
C HIS A 367 29.94 36.41 6.77
N THR A 368 28.70 36.16 7.18
CA THR A 368 27.53 36.01 6.30
C THR A 368 26.56 37.19 6.47
N ASP A 369 25.47 37.20 5.70
CA ASP A 369 24.28 37.97 6.07
C ASP A 369 23.29 37.10 6.86
N ARG A 370 22.27 37.72 7.42
CA ARG A 370 21.29 37.09 8.33
C ARG A 370 20.32 36.09 7.65
N ARG A 371 20.43 35.83 6.35
CA ARG A 371 19.66 34.77 5.71
C ARG A 371 20.28 33.41 6.08
N PRO A 372 19.49 32.42 6.50
CA PRO A 372 20.02 31.11 6.85
C PRO A 372 20.41 30.33 5.60
N ILE A 373 21.63 29.81 5.56
CA ILE A 373 21.99 28.70 4.66
C ILE A 373 21.74 27.37 5.36
N ARG A 374 21.20 26.39 4.62
CA ARG A 374 21.05 24.99 5.02
C ARG A 374 21.28 24.09 3.80
N THR A 375 22.52 23.68 3.59
CA THR A 375 22.89 22.70 2.54
C THR A 375 23.68 21.55 3.15
N ALA A 376 23.80 20.43 2.44
CA ALA A 376 24.62 19.29 2.88
C ALA A 376 26.10 19.64 3.08
N GLN A 377 26.60 20.70 2.43
CA GLN A 377 27.98 21.19 2.61
C GLN A 377 28.09 22.26 3.70
N PHE A 378 27.04 23.07 3.91
CA PHE A 378 27.00 24.15 4.89
C PHE A 378 25.65 24.10 5.65
N PRO A 379 25.57 23.31 6.75
CA PRO A 379 24.37 23.18 7.57
C PRO A 379 23.90 24.51 8.19
N SER A 380 24.82 25.44 8.45
CA SER A 380 24.54 26.80 8.89
C SER A 380 25.55 27.82 8.34
N ASN A 381 25.33 29.09 8.70
CA ASN A 381 26.23 30.19 8.40
C ASN A 381 27.59 30.09 9.13
N TRP A 382 27.69 29.35 10.24
CA TRP A 382 28.97 29.11 10.93
C TRP A 382 29.91 28.28 10.06
N GLU A 383 29.42 27.23 9.41
CA GLU A 383 30.24 26.41 8.51
C GLU A 383 30.60 27.19 7.25
N LEU A 384 29.66 27.92 6.65
CA LEU A 384 29.92 28.73 5.45
C LEU A 384 30.97 29.83 5.72
N SER A 385 30.86 30.55 6.84
CA SER A 385 31.82 31.60 7.21
C SER A 385 33.20 31.02 7.54
N SER A 386 33.26 29.96 8.34
CA SER A 386 34.51 29.29 8.73
C SER A 386 35.22 28.65 7.52
N ALA A 387 34.47 28.01 6.61
CA ALA A 387 35.01 27.43 5.39
C ALA A 387 35.58 28.50 4.45
N ARG A 388 34.91 29.65 4.30
CA ARG A 388 35.41 30.79 3.51
C ARG A 388 36.70 31.40 4.08
N ALA A 389 36.75 31.64 5.39
CA ALA A 389 37.97 32.09 6.07
C ALA A 389 39.12 31.08 5.89
N THR A 390 38.82 29.79 6.04
CA THR A 390 39.79 28.68 5.85
C THR A 390 40.29 28.61 4.40
N ALA A 391 39.42 28.82 3.40
CA ALA A 391 39.80 28.81 1.99
C ALA A 391 40.78 29.94 1.64
N VAL A 392 40.56 31.15 2.18
CA VAL A 392 41.50 32.28 2.07
C VAL A 392 42.84 31.97 2.74
N VAL A 393 42.83 31.42 3.97
CA VAL A 393 44.07 31.03 4.66
C VAL A 393 44.84 29.96 3.88
N LYS A 394 44.17 28.96 3.30
CA LYS A 394 44.79 27.94 2.45
C LYS A 394 45.42 28.54 1.18
N ASP A 395 44.76 29.49 0.53
CA ASP A 395 45.30 30.18 -0.65
C ASP A 395 46.51 31.08 -0.30
N LEU A 396 46.48 31.77 0.85
CA LEU A 396 47.64 32.51 1.36
C LEU A 396 48.85 31.59 1.66
N ILE A 397 48.61 30.42 2.29
CA ILE A 397 49.66 29.42 2.55
C ILE A 397 50.23 28.87 1.24
N ALA A 398 49.37 28.52 0.27
CA ALA A 398 49.80 28.04 -1.06
C ALA A 398 50.66 29.07 -1.82
N ARG A 399 50.52 30.37 -1.51
CA ARG A 399 51.33 31.47 -2.06
C ARG A 399 52.55 31.82 -1.20
N GLY A 400 52.86 31.02 -0.17
CA GLY A 400 54.07 31.12 0.64
C GLY A 400 53.98 32.07 1.84
N VAL A 401 52.78 32.39 2.34
CA VAL A 401 52.65 33.08 3.64
C VAL A 401 52.77 32.02 4.76
N PRO A 402 53.65 32.21 5.79
CA PRO A 402 53.84 31.22 6.84
C PRO A 402 52.55 30.90 7.61
N ALA A 403 52.19 29.61 7.69
CA ALA A 403 50.96 29.16 8.33
C ALA A 403 50.88 29.56 9.82
N GLN A 404 52.01 29.63 10.52
CA GLN A 404 52.12 30.04 11.93
C GLN A 404 51.78 31.53 12.15
N ARG A 405 51.69 32.33 11.08
CA ARG A 405 51.27 33.74 11.10
C ARG A 405 49.83 33.93 10.61
N LEU A 406 49.05 32.86 10.43
CA LEU A 406 47.69 32.90 9.91
C LEU A 406 46.69 32.21 10.86
N VAL A 407 45.51 32.80 11.02
CA VAL A 407 44.38 32.23 11.77
C VAL A 407 43.10 32.42 10.96
N ALA A 408 42.25 31.40 10.86
CA ALA A 408 40.92 31.52 10.28
C ALA A 408 39.86 31.54 11.40
N ALA A 409 38.86 32.40 11.30
CA ALA A 409 37.70 32.44 12.20
C ALA A 409 36.41 32.67 11.39
N GLY A 410 35.36 31.93 11.69
CA GLY A 410 34.00 32.23 11.22
C GLY A 410 33.19 32.91 12.33
N PHE A 411 32.32 33.84 11.96
CA PHE A 411 31.43 34.56 12.90
C PHE A 411 29.96 34.51 12.49
N GLY A 412 29.62 33.78 11.41
CA GLY A 412 28.26 33.73 10.84
C GLY A 412 27.69 35.13 10.59
N GLU A 413 26.40 35.28 10.90
CA GLU A 413 25.65 36.54 10.86
C GLU A 413 25.84 37.41 12.11
N PHE A 414 26.46 36.90 13.17
CA PHE A 414 26.43 37.46 14.53
C PHE A 414 27.32 38.70 14.73
N GLN A 415 28.00 39.17 13.68
CA GLN A 415 28.71 40.45 13.65
C GLN A 415 28.38 41.22 12.36
N PRO A 416 27.19 41.84 12.24
CA PRO A 416 26.83 42.67 11.09
C PRO A 416 27.51 44.06 11.15
N LEU A 417 27.91 44.59 10.00
CA LEU A 417 28.34 46.00 9.84
C LEU A 417 27.17 46.94 9.51
N ASP A 418 26.05 46.38 9.08
CA ASP A 418 24.85 47.11 8.69
C ASP A 418 23.64 46.31 9.16
N SER A 419 22.89 46.84 10.13
CA SER A 419 21.77 46.14 10.78
C SER A 419 20.46 46.19 9.96
N ARG A 420 20.45 46.91 8.83
CA ARG A 420 19.27 47.07 7.98
C ARG A 420 18.91 45.78 7.24
N GLY A 421 17.65 45.70 6.82
CA GLY A 421 17.05 44.49 6.22
C GLY A 421 17.13 44.38 4.70
N ASP A 422 17.95 45.21 4.05
CA ASP A 422 18.04 45.32 2.59
C ASP A 422 19.26 44.60 1.98
N GLU A 423 19.29 44.41 0.66
CA GLU A 423 20.39 43.71 -0.02
C GLU A 423 21.71 44.50 -0.01
N VAL A 424 21.69 45.82 0.23
CA VAL A 424 22.93 46.60 0.40
C VAL A 424 23.57 46.26 1.75
N ALA A 425 22.77 46.19 2.82
CA ALA A 425 23.19 45.72 4.13
C ALA A 425 23.65 44.26 4.08
N TYR A 426 22.91 43.37 3.40
CA TYR A 426 23.33 41.99 3.22
C TYR A 426 24.67 41.87 2.47
N ARG A 427 24.87 42.60 1.36
CA ARG A 427 26.17 42.65 0.65
C ARG A 427 27.29 43.25 1.50
N ARG A 428 27.00 44.15 2.44
CA ARG A 428 27.99 44.67 3.41
C ARG A 428 28.34 43.65 4.49
N ASN A 429 27.39 42.81 4.91
CA ASN A 429 27.58 41.82 5.96
C ASN A 429 28.30 40.56 5.43
N ARG A 430 28.00 40.12 4.20
CA ARG A 430 28.75 39.10 3.44
C ARG A 430 30.16 39.58 3.10
N ARG A 431 31.13 39.35 3.99
CA ARG A 431 32.51 39.82 3.80
C ARG A 431 33.55 38.85 4.39
N ILE A 432 34.80 39.08 3.99
CA ILE A 432 36.00 38.65 4.72
C ILE A 432 36.67 39.91 5.27
N GLU A 433 36.98 39.92 6.57
CA GLU A 433 37.86 40.92 7.17
C GLU A 433 39.24 40.31 7.45
N PHE A 434 40.30 41.11 7.30
CA PHE A 434 41.66 40.74 7.68
C PHE A 434 42.10 41.66 8.80
N LYS A 435 42.41 41.09 9.96
CA LYS A 435 42.84 41.82 11.17
C LYS A 435 44.18 41.29 11.64
N LEU A 436 45.15 42.17 11.88
CA LEU A 436 46.40 41.80 12.52
C LEU A 436 46.27 41.90 14.05
N THR A 437 46.69 40.86 14.76
CA THR A 437 46.56 40.72 16.22
C THR A 437 47.82 40.10 16.81
N GLN A 438 48.00 40.21 18.12
CA GLN A 438 48.96 39.38 18.85
C GLN A 438 48.42 37.94 18.96
N ARG A 439 49.34 36.97 19.00
CA ARG A 439 49.11 35.55 19.27
C ARG A 439 48.79 35.28 20.74
#